data_AF-A0A7D9ICY8-F1
#
_entry.id   AF-A0A7D9ICY8-F1
#
_cell.length_a   1.000
_cell.length_b   1.000
_cell.length_c   1.000
_cell.angle_alpha   90.00
_cell.angle_beta   90.00
_cell.angle_gamma   90.00
#
_symmetry.space_group_name_H-M   'P 1'
#
loop_
_entity.id
_entity.type
_entity.pdbx_description
1 polymer ?
#
loop_
_entity_poly.entity_id
_entity_poly.type
_entity_poly.pdbx_seq_one_letter_code
_entity_poly.pdbx_strand_id
1 'polypeptide(L)'
;MFVIKILNMDGKSFSFCLARCLENCLCKSFQVCDSTKCELSSINKNEDGSAFDTRSGCVYYDLDALDAAKQQCSKTCSSSINCCITSNPCLHGGVCLAANSIPSTKGRSRFRCECPQPYIGPRCKNPVRSCRGYRNGSRTSGLYKILAGNETSVDVYCDFDPITSLTWTLVQSHVRDTKMKSLKWNSPISPDTPSWTGYRLQKSRMRSIQVDSSKWRITCQYNGTTPLTDYVYGAIKDMDILEPIVNCAKVEFIKIRDESCSNCTAHFFQNDNYMLHHYSSSRTAKCEFSITRGAKMSCDGEYFGLFDCKDKDHVCSSSLKATTQIWFGGY
;
A
#
# COMPACT_ATOMS: atom_id res chain seq x y z
N MET A 1 -6.26 21.28 -18.18
CA MET A 1 -6.28 22.74 -17.97
C MET A 1 -5.43 23.04 -16.75
N PHE A 2 -4.30 23.74 -16.93
CA PHE A 2 -3.22 23.85 -15.92
C PHE A 2 -3.11 25.22 -15.25
N VAL A 3 -3.96 26.16 -15.67
CA VAL A 3 -4.08 27.48 -15.06
C VAL A 3 -4.69 27.31 -13.67
N ILE A 4 -3.92 27.67 -12.64
CA ILE A 4 -4.34 27.57 -11.25
C ILE A 4 -5.07 28.83 -10.77
N LYS A 5 -4.79 29.99 -11.37
CA LYS A 5 -5.45 31.26 -11.02
C LYS A 5 -5.29 32.29 -12.13
N ILE A 6 -6.34 33.07 -12.41
CA ILE A 6 -6.27 34.27 -13.24
C ILE A 6 -6.51 35.48 -12.32
N LEU A 7 -5.66 36.49 -12.39
CA LEU A 7 -5.73 37.71 -11.59
C LEU A 7 -5.80 38.92 -12.52
N ASN A 8 -6.60 39.92 -12.14
CA ASN A 8 -6.53 41.24 -12.77
C ASN A 8 -5.34 42.02 -12.20
N MET A 9 -4.65 42.75 -13.06
CA MET A 9 -3.45 43.52 -12.69
C MET A 9 -3.79 44.95 -12.26
N ASP A 10 -4.91 45.55 -12.68
CA ASP A 10 -5.34 46.90 -12.27
C ASP A 10 -4.20 47.95 -12.30
N GLY A 11 -3.39 47.97 -13.37
CA GLY A 11 -2.23 48.88 -13.52
C GLY A 11 -0.95 48.44 -12.81
N LYS A 12 -0.93 47.25 -12.18
CA LYS A 12 0.27 46.66 -11.56
C LYS A 12 1.19 46.02 -12.62
N SER A 13 2.47 45.90 -12.30
CA SER A 13 3.51 45.40 -13.21
C SER A 13 3.77 43.90 -13.06
N PHE A 14 4.68 43.38 -13.88
CA PHE A 14 5.28 42.04 -13.77
C PHE A 14 5.57 41.59 -12.31
N SER A 15 6.07 42.51 -11.47
CA SER A 15 6.40 42.23 -10.06
C SER A 15 5.21 41.71 -9.25
N PHE A 16 3.99 42.17 -9.56
CA PHE A 16 2.77 41.68 -8.92
C PHE A 16 2.50 40.22 -9.28
N CYS A 17 2.63 39.86 -10.55
CA CYS A 17 2.49 38.47 -11.00
C CYS A 17 3.51 37.55 -10.36
N LEU A 18 4.76 37.98 -10.35
CA LEU A 18 5.85 37.24 -9.73
C LEU A 18 5.56 37.00 -8.24
N ALA A 19 5.18 38.03 -7.49
CA ALA A 19 4.82 37.90 -6.08
C ALA A 19 3.68 36.90 -5.86
N ARG A 20 2.61 36.97 -6.66
CA ARG A 20 1.44 36.07 -6.55
C ARG A 20 1.78 34.63 -6.92
N CYS A 21 2.67 34.43 -7.87
CA CYS A 21 3.20 33.11 -8.19
C CYS A 21 4.05 32.56 -7.03
N LEU A 22 4.92 33.39 -6.45
CA LEU A 22 5.76 32.97 -5.33
C LEU A 22 4.94 32.64 -4.07
N GLU A 23 3.85 33.37 -3.79
CA GLU A 23 2.89 33.09 -2.70
C GLU A 23 2.13 31.76 -2.88
N ASN A 24 2.01 31.25 -4.11
CA ASN A 24 1.28 30.01 -4.39
C ASN A 24 2.27 28.87 -4.62
N CYS A 25 2.35 27.91 -3.70
CA CYS A 25 3.31 26.79 -3.78
C CYS A 25 3.20 25.94 -5.06
N LEU A 26 2.02 25.91 -5.70
CA LEU A 26 1.83 25.14 -6.93
C LEU A 26 2.31 25.88 -8.16
N CYS A 27 2.48 27.20 -8.10
CA CYS A 27 2.87 27.99 -9.26
C CYS A 27 4.30 27.67 -9.69
N LYS A 28 4.49 27.35 -10.97
CA LYS A 28 5.82 27.12 -11.58
C LYS A 28 6.10 28.13 -12.68
N SER A 29 5.06 28.66 -13.31
CA SER A 29 5.15 29.67 -14.35
C SER A 29 3.93 30.58 -14.31
N PHE A 30 4.02 31.70 -15.01
CA PHE A 30 2.89 32.59 -15.22
C PHE A 30 3.00 33.33 -16.54
N GLN A 31 1.90 33.90 -17.00
CA GLN A 31 1.86 34.77 -18.17
C GLN A 31 1.13 36.07 -17.88
N VAL A 32 1.66 37.15 -18.44
CA VAL A 32 1.05 38.48 -18.42
C VAL A 32 0.42 38.73 -19.79
N CYS A 33 -0.90 38.79 -19.86
CA CYS A 33 -1.66 38.98 -21.09
C CYS A 33 -2.29 40.37 -21.14
N ASP A 34 -2.14 41.04 -22.29
CA ASP A 34 -2.70 42.37 -22.60
C ASP A 34 -2.36 43.43 -21.54
N SER A 35 -1.26 43.22 -20.80
CA SER A 35 -0.87 44.02 -19.62
C SER A 35 -1.93 44.16 -18.52
N THR A 36 -3.00 43.35 -18.56
CA THR A 36 -4.15 43.45 -17.65
C THR A 36 -4.41 42.17 -16.87
N LYS A 37 -3.97 41.02 -17.39
CA LYS A 37 -4.23 39.72 -16.78
C LYS A 37 -2.95 38.98 -16.44
N CYS A 38 -2.98 38.36 -15.28
CA CYS A 38 -1.94 37.49 -14.79
C CYS A 38 -2.48 36.07 -14.65
N GLU A 39 -2.00 35.14 -15.47
CA GLU A 39 -2.41 33.73 -15.39
C GLU A 39 -1.29 32.91 -14.77
N LEU A 40 -1.52 32.38 -13.57
CA LEU A 40 -0.61 31.51 -12.85
C LEU A 40 -0.83 30.06 -13.28
N SER A 41 0.24 29.28 -13.43
CA SER A 41 0.19 27.89 -13.89
C SER A 41 0.98 26.95 -12.98
N SER A 42 0.47 25.72 -12.81
CA SER A 42 1.15 24.69 -12.02
C SER A 42 2.20 23.87 -12.76
N ILE A 43 2.40 24.16 -14.04
CA ILE A 43 3.38 23.53 -14.92
C ILE A 43 4.26 24.61 -15.55
N ASN A 44 5.32 24.21 -16.24
CA ASN A 44 6.15 25.08 -17.04
C ASN A 44 6.41 24.48 -18.44
N LYS A 45 7.04 25.24 -19.34
CA LYS A 45 7.30 24.79 -20.72
C LYS A 45 8.15 23.52 -20.82
N ASN A 46 8.97 23.23 -19.82
CA ASN A 46 9.77 22.01 -19.78
C ASN A 46 8.93 20.77 -19.46
N GLU A 47 7.85 20.94 -18.68
CA GLU A 47 6.92 19.87 -18.32
C GLU A 47 5.88 19.62 -19.40
N ASP A 48 5.37 20.69 -20.03
CA ASP A 48 4.45 20.61 -21.17
C ASP A 48 4.53 21.90 -21.99
N GLY A 49 5.32 21.87 -23.07
CA GLY A 49 5.52 23.02 -23.96
C GLY A 49 4.27 23.42 -24.73
N SER A 50 3.35 22.48 -25.00
CA SER A 50 2.12 22.72 -25.77
C SER A 50 1.07 23.51 -24.99
N ALA A 51 1.14 23.48 -23.65
CA ALA A 51 0.23 24.24 -22.79
C ALA A 51 0.44 25.77 -22.85
N PHE A 52 1.52 26.23 -23.49
CA PHE A 52 1.97 27.62 -23.51
C PHE A 52 2.29 28.14 -24.91
N ASP A 53 1.59 27.62 -25.93
CA ASP A 53 1.62 28.17 -27.29
C ASP A 53 1.44 29.69 -27.24
N THR A 54 2.19 30.40 -28.08
CA THR A 54 2.29 31.86 -28.10
C THR A 54 0.93 32.50 -28.39
N ARG A 55 0.13 32.71 -27.34
CA ARG A 55 -1.06 33.55 -27.40
C ARG A 55 -0.60 34.97 -27.68
N SER A 56 -1.08 35.53 -28.79
CA SER A 56 -0.84 36.93 -29.12
C SER A 56 -1.27 37.82 -27.94
N GLY A 57 -0.40 38.76 -27.54
CA GLY A 57 -0.64 39.64 -26.39
C GLY A 57 -0.17 39.10 -25.03
N CYS A 58 0.34 37.86 -24.94
CA CYS A 58 0.83 37.28 -23.69
C CYS A 58 2.36 37.13 -23.64
N VAL A 59 2.96 37.52 -22.51
CA VAL A 59 4.38 37.29 -22.20
C VAL A 59 4.51 36.24 -21.11
N TYR A 60 5.22 35.15 -21.41
CA TYR A 60 5.42 34.00 -20.52
C TYR A 60 6.67 34.16 -19.65
N TYR A 61 6.57 33.73 -18.39
CA TYR A 61 7.66 33.74 -17.42
C TYR A 61 7.75 32.40 -16.68
N ASP A 62 8.98 31.93 -16.52
CA ASP A 62 9.32 30.67 -15.85
C ASP A 62 10.11 30.94 -14.57
N LEU A 63 9.66 30.40 -13.43
CA LEU A 63 10.34 30.62 -12.15
C LEU A 63 11.75 30.04 -12.13
N ASP A 64 11.99 28.87 -12.75
CA ASP A 64 13.31 28.24 -12.74
C ASP A 64 14.33 29.05 -13.55
N ALA A 65 13.87 29.62 -14.67
CA ALA A 65 14.68 30.52 -15.50
C ALA A 65 14.98 31.85 -14.78
N LEU A 66 13.99 32.43 -14.09
CA LEU A 66 14.18 33.64 -13.30
C LEU A 66 15.18 33.43 -12.14
N ASP A 67 15.10 32.29 -11.46
CA ASP A 67 16.06 31.90 -10.42
C ASP A 67 17.48 31.70 -10.98
N ALA A 68 17.61 31.13 -12.18
CA ALA A 68 18.90 30.92 -12.83
C ALA A 68 19.53 32.24 -13.29
N ALA A 69 18.72 33.20 -13.73
CA ALA A 69 19.18 34.48 -14.24
C ALA A 69 19.87 35.34 -13.17
N LYS A 70 19.53 35.20 -11.87
CA LYS A 70 20.05 35.99 -10.71
C LYS A 70 20.01 37.52 -10.85
N GLN A 71 19.63 38.06 -12.01
CA GLN A 71 19.68 39.48 -12.36
C GLN A 71 18.50 40.28 -11.78
N GLN A 72 17.43 39.60 -11.36
CA GLN A 72 16.18 40.23 -10.88
C GLN A 72 15.87 39.97 -9.40
N CYS A 73 16.66 39.14 -8.71
CA CYS A 73 16.52 38.82 -7.28
C CYS A 73 17.92 38.69 -6.65
N SER A 74 18.15 39.23 -5.45
CA SER A 74 19.49 39.30 -4.83
C SER A 74 20.14 37.94 -4.48
N LYS A 75 19.37 36.84 -4.52
CA LYS A 75 19.85 35.45 -4.33
C LYS A 75 19.19 34.49 -5.33
N THR A 76 17.91 34.19 -5.10
CA THR A 76 16.96 33.46 -5.96
C THR A 76 15.56 33.95 -5.57
N CYS A 77 14.65 34.03 -6.53
CA CYS A 77 13.29 34.48 -6.31
C CYS A 77 12.47 33.45 -5.50
N SER A 78 12.78 32.15 -5.62
CA SER A 78 12.02 31.06 -4.99
C SER A 78 12.41 30.71 -3.55
N SER A 79 13.67 30.87 -3.14
CA SER A 79 14.17 30.39 -1.84
C SER A 79 13.86 31.33 -0.66
N SER A 80 13.52 32.59 -0.96
CA SER A 80 13.29 33.62 0.05
C SER A 80 11.84 33.66 0.57
N ILE A 81 10.90 32.95 -0.07
CA ILE A 81 9.47 33.01 0.24
C ILE A 81 8.95 31.64 0.67
N ASN A 82 8.44 31.57 1.90
CA ASN A 82 7.71 30.40 2.40
C ASN A 82 6.26 30.43 1.88
N CYS A 83 6.04 29.77 0.74
CA CYS A 83 4.71 29.67 0.12
C CYS A 83 3.69 28.86 0.94
N CYS A 84 4.13 28.06 1.93
CA CYS A 84 3.24 27.27 2.78
C CYS A 84 2.43 28.14 3.76
N ILE A 85 2.86 29.39 4.01
CA ILE A 85 2.13 30.34 4.88
C ILE A 85 0.87 30.85 4.17
N THR A 86 0.99 31.09 2.86
CA THR A 86 -0.05 31.73 2.04
C THR A 86 -0.85 30.74 1.21
N SER A 87 -0.42 29.49 1.11
CA SER A 87 -1.11 28.43 0.38
C SER A 87 -0.92 27.07 1.05
N ASN A 88 -1.97 26.24 1.08
CA ASN A 88 -1.84 24.84 1.44
C ASN A 88 -1.99 23.95 0.19
N PRO A 89 -0.87 23.53 -0.42
CA PRO A 89 -0.91 22.64 -1.58
C PRO A 89 -1.23 21.18 -1.20
N CYS A 90 -1.12 20.79 0.07
CA CYS A 90 -1.27 19.41 0.51
C CYS A 90 -2.75 19.02 0.63
N LEU A 91 -3.10 17.81 0.20
CA LEU A 91 -4.45 17.27 0.25
C LEU A 91 -4.65 16.41 1.50
N HIS A 92 -5.91 16.06 1.78
CA HIS A 92 -6.30 15.12 2.85
C HIS A 92 -5.70 15.44 4.23
N GLY A 93 -5.59 16.73 4.57
CA GLY A 93 -5.04 17.17 5.86
C GLY A 93 -3.51 17.12 5.96
N GLY A 94 -2.81 16.98 4.83
CA GLY A 94 -1.34 17.06 4.79
C GLY A 94 -0.79 18.40 5.26
N VAL A 95 0.39 18.36 5.88
CA VAL A 95 1.12 19.54 6.38
C VAL A 95 2.15 19.98 5.34
N CYS A 96 2.11 21.26 4.94
CA CYS A 96 3.05 21.84 3.99
C CYS A 96 4.36 22.24 4.68
N LEU A 97 5.49 21.78 4.14
CA LEU A 97 6.83 22.08 4.61
C LEU A 97 7.62 22.77 3.50
N ALA A 98 8.10 23.99 3.75
CA ALA A 98 8.79 24.81 2.74
C ALA A 98 10.22 24.34 2.44
N ALA A 99 10.73 24.66 1.25
CA ALA A 99 12.05 24.25 0.77
C ALA A 99 13.22 24.58 1.70
N ASN A 100 13.13 25.65 2.48
CA ASN A 100 14.17 26.04 3.44
C ASN A 100 14.35 25.02 4.59
N SER A 101 13.44 24.04 4.69
CA SER A 101 13.50 22.89 5.60
C SER A 101 13.83 21.55 4.89
N ILE A 102 14.26 21.59 3.61
CA ILE A 102 14.50 20.41 2.76
C ILE A 102 15.99 20.37 2.34
N PRO A 103 16.71 19.23 2.50
CA PRO A 103 18.09 19.08 2.02
C PRO A 103 18.22 19.25 0.50
N SER A 104 19.24 20.00 0.07
CA SER A 104 19.36 20.69 -1.22
C SER A 104 19.60 19.84 -2.48
N THR A 105 19.38 18.52 -2.47
CA THR A 105 20.00 17.63 -3.47
C THR A 105 19.07 17.00 -4.51
N LYS A 106 17.76 17.23 -4.51
CA LYS A 106 16.86 16.67 -5.54
C LYS A 106 15.75 17.64 -5.96
N GLY A 107 16.02 18.42 -7.01
CA GLY A 107 15.03 19.27 -7.67
C GLY A 107 14.53 20.43 -6.81
N ARG A 108 14.27 21.60 -7.42
CA ARG A 108 13.82 22.81 -6.71
C ARG A 108 12.35 22.74 -6.29
N SER A 109 11.92 21.67 -5.63
CA SER A 109 10.55 21.64 -5.08
C SER A 109 10.45 22.67 -3.96
N ARG A 110 9.65 23.72 -4.16
CA ARG A 110 9.48 24.83 -3.19
C ARG A 110 8.80 24.39 -1.89
N PHE A 111 8.19 23.21 -1.88
CA PHE A 111 7.58 22.59 -0.73
C PHE A 111 7.61 21.05 -0.83
N ARG A 112 7.36 20.40 0.29
CA ARG A 112 6.96 18.99 0.39
C ARG A 112 5.75 18.87 1.32
N CYS A 113 5.03 17.76 1.23
CA CYS A 113 3.93 17.48 2.14
C CYS A 113 4.32 16.35 3.09
N GLU A 114 4.05 16.55 4.36
CA GLU A 114 3.96 15.46 5.33
C GLU A 114 2.52 14.95 5.33
N CYS A 115 2.35 13.67 5.00
CA CYS A 115 1.04 13.12 4.75
C CYS A 115 0.52 12.35 5.96
N PRO A 116 -0.71 12.63 6.44
CA PRO A 116 -1.36 11.77 7.40
C PRO A 116 -1.63 10.41 6.74
N GLN A 117 -1.42 9.33 7.47
CA GLN A 117 -1.91 8.03 7.02
C GLN A 117 -3.44 8.09 6.91
N PRO A 118 -4.04 7.48 5.88
CA PRO A 118 -3.46 6.51 4.94
C PRO A 118 -3.06 7.10 3.57
N TYR A 119 -2.65 8.36 3.49
CA TYR A 119 -2.31 9.01 2.24
C TYR A 119 -0.80 9.15 2.04
N ILE A 120 -0.35 9.01 0.79
CA ILE A 120 1.06 9.09 0.41
C ILE A 120 1.25 9.85 -0.93
N GLY A 121 2.51 9.99 -1.32
CA GLY A 121 2.90 10.53 -2.61
C GLY A 121 2.81 12.06 -2.68
N PRO A 122 2.97 12.63 -3.90
CA PRO A 122 2.93 14.08 -4.09
C PRO A 122 1.61 14.66 -3.58
N ARG A 123 1.73 15.67 -2.71
CA ARG A 123 0.58 16.39 -2.13
C ARG A 123 -0.39 15.49 -1.35
N CYS A 124 0.02 14.29 -0.93
CA CYS A 124 -0.87 13.34 -0.23
C CYS A 124 -2.10 12.94 -1.05
N LYS A 125 -1.97 12.93 -2.38
CA LYS A 125 -3.08 12.59 -3.28
C LYS A 125 -3.42 11.11 -3.27
N ASN A 126 -2.42 10.25 -3.04
CA ASN A 126 -2.56 8.82 -3.31
C ASN A 126 -3.02 8.10 -2.04
N PRO A 127 -4.20 7.47 -2.04
CA PRO A 127 -4.63 6.62 -0.93
C PRO A 127 -3.85 5.30 -0.93
N VAL A 128 -3.53 4.79 0.25
CA VAL A 128 -2.89 3.48 0.43
C VAL A 128 -3.95 2.40 0.59
N ARG A 129 -3.98 1.42 -0.32
CA ARG A 129 -4.99 0.33 -0.35
C ARG A 129 -4.57 -0.92 0.42
N SER A 130 -3.27 -1.15 0.56
CA SER A 130 -2.66 -2.25 1.31
C SER A 130 -1.32 -1.80 1.88
N CYS A 131 -0.72 -2.61 2.75
CA CYS A 131 0.61 -2.33 3.30
C CYS A 131 1.67 -2.07 2.22
N ARG A 132 1.49 -2.61 1.01
CA ARG A 132 2.37 -2.41 -0.14
C ARG A 132 2.58 -0.93 -0.49
N GLY A 133 1.58 -0.08 -0.27
CA GLY A 133 1.72 1.36 -0.50
C GLY A 133 2.79 2.02 0.38
N TYR A 134 3.10 1.43 1.55
CA TYR A 134 4.12 1.93 2.46
C TYR A 134 5.54 1.45 2.16
N ARG A 135 5.76 0.60 1.14
CA ARG A 135 7.05 -0.01 0.84
C ARG A 135 8.22 0.97 0.65
N ASN A 136 7.91 2.18 0.15
CA ASN A 136 8.90 3.23 -0.11
C ASN A 136 9.17 4.14 1.11
N GLY A 137 8.45 3.94 2.21
CA GLY A 137 8.62 4.67 3.47
C GLY A 137 9.45 3.90 4.50
N SER A 138 9.19 4.17 5.79
CA SER A 138 9.75 3.35 6.88
C SER A 138 9.15 1.95 6.82
N ARG A 139 10.03 0.94 6.64
CA ARG A 139 9.67 -0.48 6.51
C ARG A 139 9.70 -1.20 7.87
N THR A 140 9.05 -0.61 8.87
CA THR A 140 8.98 -1.18 10.23
C THR A 140 7.68 -1.96 10.38
N SER A 141 7.73 -3.27 10.62
CA SER A 141 6.50 -4.07 10.82
C SER A 141 5.69 -3.56 12.03
N GLY A 142 4.38 -3.48 11.90
CA GLY A 142 3.51 -2.89 12.93
C GLY A 142 2.14 -2.50 12.42
N LEU A 143 1.43 -1.65 13.18
CA LEU A 143 0.11 -1.15 12.81
C LEU A 143 0.20 0.05 11.86
N TYR A 144 -0.58 0.01 10.78
CA TYR A 144 -0.72 1.07 9.79
C TYR A 144 -2.18 1.25 9.42
N LYS A 145 -2.54 2.46 8.98
CA LYS A 145 -3.88 2.73 8.41
C LYS A 145 -3.88 2.47 6.90
N ILE A 146 -4.96 1.89 6.37
CA ILE A 146 -5.20 1.75 4.92
C ILE A 146 -6.65 2.12 4.57
N LEU A 147 -6.92 2.45 3.30
CA LEU A 147 -8.26 2.65 2.75
C LEU A 147 -8.71 1.41 1.99
N ALA A 148 -9.24 0.43 2.70
CA ALA A 148 -9.79 -0.79 2.10
C ALA A 148 -11.31 -0.65 1.85
N GLY A 149 -11.75 -0.81 0.60
CA GLY A 149 -13.17 -0.69 0.24
C GLY A 149 -13.71 0.75 0.21
N ASN A 150 -14.88 0.98 0.81
CA ASN A 150 -15.71 2.20 0.74
C ASN A 150 -15.14 3.44 1.47
N GLU A 151 -13.84 3.72 1.28
CA GLU A 151 -13.14 4.94 1.74
C GLU A 151 -13.06 5.17 3.26
N THR A 152 -13.42 4.18 4.09
CA THR A 152 -13.13 4.23 5.53
C THR A 152 -11.73 3.69 5.80
N SER A 153 -10.94 4.43 6.59
CA SER A 153 -9.62 3.97 7.01
C SER A 153 -9.76 2.85 8.03
N VAL A 154 -8.96 1.80 7.89
CA VAL A 154 -8.89 0.66 8.82
C VAL A 154 -7.45 0.46 9.28
N ASP A 155 -7.27 0.12 10.55
CA ASP A 155 -5.97 -0.32 11.08
C ASP A 155 -5.69 -1.77 10.67
N VAL A 156 -4.52 -2.00 10.10
CA VAL A 156 -4.03 -3.32 9.71
C VAL A 156 -2.61 -3.54 10.23
N TYR A 157 -2.24 -4.80 10.44
CA TYR A 157 -0.84 -5.14 10.68
C TYR A 157 -0.11 -5.32 9.35
N CYS A 158 0.98 -4.55 9.18
CA CYS A 158 1.90 -4.67 8.07
C CYS A 158 3.14 -5.44 8.49
N ASP A 159 3.51 -6.43 7.69
CA ASP A 159 4.80 -7.11 7.78
C ASP A 159 5.67 -6.77 6.57
N PHE A 160 6.83 -6.17 6.82
CA PHE A 160 7.83 -5.86 5.81
C PHE A 160 8.98 -6.86 5.91
N ASP A 161 9.02 -7.82 4.99
CA ASP A 161 10.07 -8.83 4.97
C ASP A 161 11.40 -8.19 4.56
N PRO A 162 12.43 -8.20 5.44
CA PRO A 162 13.71 -7.57 5.13
C PRO A 162 14.53 -8.37 4.10
N ILE A 163 14.28 -9.66 3.96
CA ILE A 163 15.04 -10.56 3.08
C ILE A 163 14.46 -10.52 1.67
N THR A 164 13.16 -10.74 1.53
CA THR A 164 12.51 -10.84 0.21
C THR A 164 12.05 -9.50 -0.35
N SER A 165 12.03 -8.46 0.49
CA SER A 165 11.39 -7.17 0.20
C SER A 165 9.88 -7.23 -0.06
N LEU A 166 9.23 -8.37 0.22
CA LEU A 166 7.78 -8.48 0.17
C LEU A 166 7.13 -7.71 1.32
N THR A 167 5.99 -7.11 1.01
CA THR A 167 5.16 -6.43 1.99
C THR A 167 3.83 -7.16 2.12
N TRP A 168 3.42 -7.43 3.36
CA TRP A 168 2.23 -8.22 3.67
C TRP A 168 1.26 -7.42 4.52
N THR A 169 -0.03 -7.62 4.24
CA THR A 169 -1.17 -7.06 4.97
C THR A 169 -1.92 -8.20 5.65
N LEU A 170 -2.04 -8.16 6.98
CA LEU A 170 -2.82 -9.14 7.72
C LEU A 170 -4.32 -8.98 7.39
N VAL A 171 -4.97 -10.07 6.99
CA VAL A 171 -6.41 -10.05 6.68
C VAL A 171 -7.25 -10.95 7.59
N GLN A 172 -6.63 -11.97 8.19
CA GLN A 172 -7.27 -12.85 9.14
C GLN A 172 -6.24 -13.45 10.10
N SER A 173 -6.64 -13.61 11.36
CA SER A 173 -5.89 -14.36 12.37
C SER A 173 -6.83 -14.96 13.42
N HIS A 174 -6.46 -16.13 13.92
CA HIS A 174 -7.25 -16.86 14.89
C HIS A 174 -6.39 -17.82 15.70
N VAL A 175 -6.81 -18.13 16.94
CA VAL A 175 -6.30 -19.29 17.67
C VAL A 175 -6.86 -20.59 17.11
N ARG A 176 -6.16 -21.71 17.33
CA ARG A 176 -6.49 -23.05 16.82
C ARG A 176 -7.96 -23.47 17.00
N ASP A 177 -8.53 -23.26 18.19
CA ASP A 177 -9.88 -23.74 18.51
C ASP A 177 -11.01 -22.81 18.00
N THR A 178 -10.67 -21.72 17.31
CA THR A 178 -11.66 -20.82 16.72
C THR A 178 -12.19 -21.41 15.42
N LYS A 179 -13.51 -21.67 15.38
CA LYS A 179 -14.20 -22.08 14.14
C LYS A 179 -14.34 -20.89 13.20
N MET A 180 -13.46 -20.79 12.21
CA MET A 180 -13.53 -19.77 11.17
C MET A 180 -14.43 -20.22 10.02
N LYS A 181 -15.17 -19.28 9.44
CA LYS A 181 -15.87 -19.50 8.15
C LYS A 181 -14.87 -19.48 7.00
N SER A 182 -15.23 -20.09 5.88
CA SER A 182 -14.53 -19.87 4.60
C SER A 182 -14.37 -18.39 4.26
N LEU A 183 -13.22 -18.03 3.67
CA LEU A 183 -12.90 -16.68 3.22
C LEU A 183 -13.85 -16.18 2.10
N LYS A 184 -14.59 -17.10 1.45
CA LYS A 184 -15.69 -16.78 0.54
C LYS A 184 -16.81 -16.00 1.22
N TRP A 185 -17.02 -16.17 2.52
CA TRP A 185 -18.11 -15.51 3.25
C TRP A 185 -17.69 -14.20 3.88
N ASN A 186 -18.61 -13.24 3.92
CA ASN A 186 -18.43 -12.03 4.72
C ASN A 186 -18.76 -12.32 6.18
N SER A 187 -17.75 -12.64 6.97
CA SER A 187 -17.89 -12.99 8.39
C SER A 187 -16.79 -12.31 9.22
N PRO A 188 -16.79 -10.96 9.32
CA PRO A 188 -15.71 -10.22 10.00
C PRO A 188 -15.65 -10.55 11.50
N ILE A 189 -14.45 -10.41 12.08
CA ILE A 189 -14.19 -10.56 13.52
C ILE A 189 -13.27 -9.40 13.91
N SER A 190 -13.73 -8.50 14.78
CA SER A 190 -12.97 -7.31 15.21
C SER A 190 -12.22 -6.62 14.05
N PRO A 191 -12.90 -6.29 12.92
CA PRO A 191 -12.25 -5.94 11.66
C PRO A 191 -11.44 -4.63 11.69
N ASP A 192 -11.56 -3.84 12.76
CA ASP A 192 -10.85 -2.57 12.95
C ASP A 192 -9.78 -2.65 14.07
N THR A 193 -9.53 -3.85 14.61
CA THR A 193 -8.56 -4.06 15.70
C THR A 193 -7.75 -5.34 15.46
N PRO A 194 -6.64 -5.25 14.70
CA PRO A 194 -5.76 -6.40 14.45
C PRO A 194 -5.30 -7.08 15.74
N SER A 195 -5.48 -8.39 15.80
CA SER A 195 -5.06 -9.22 16.94
C SER A 195 -4.76 -10.64 16.48
N TRP A 196 -3.70 -11.26 17.02
CA TRP A 196 -3.33 -12.63 16.68
C TRP A 196 -4.40 -13.66 17.05
N THR A 197 -5.18 -13.41 18.10
CA THR A 197 -6.11 -14.39 18.65
C THR A 197 -7.47 -14.42 17.97
N GLY A 198 -7.84 -13.34 17.29
CA GLY A 198 -9.14 -13.20 16.65
C GLY A 198 -9.25 -11.87 15.92
N TYR A 199 -9.07 -11.92 14.61
CA TYR A 199 -9.23 -10.79 13.71
C TYR A 199 -9.58 -11.30 12.33
N ARG A 200 -10.50 -10.63 11.65
CA ARG A 200 -10.87 -10.91 10.27
C ARG A 200 -11.54 -9.70 9.65
N LEU A 201 -11.00 -9.26 8.53
CA LEU A 201 -11.58 -8.20 7.73
C LEU A 201 -12.89 -8.65 7.06
N GLN A 202 -13.74 -7.67 6.74
CA GLN A 202 -14.87 -7.87 5.84
C GLN A 202 -14.40 -8.37 4.48
N LYS A 203 -15.20 -9.20 3.79
CA LYS A 203 -14.81 -9.76 2.48
C LYS A 203 -14.48 -8.68 1.45
N SER A 204 -15.26 -7.61 1.40
CA SER A 204 -15.01 -6.46 0.50
C SER A 204 -13.66 -5.81 0.74
N ARG A 205 -13.25 -5.64 2.01
CA ARG A 205 -11.94 -5.10 2.39
C ARG A 205 -10.82 -6.07 2.01
N MET A 206 -10.98 -7.36 2.28
CA MET A 206 -10.02 -8.39 1.85
C MET A 206 -9.84 -8.38 0.32
N ARG A 207 -10.93 -8.26 -0.45
CA ARG A 207 -10.89 -8.18 -1.90
C ARG A 207 -10.19 -6.91 -2.39
N SER A 208 -10.45 -5.76 -1.75
CA SER A 208 -9.76 -4.50 -2.06
C SER A 208 -8.24 -4.62 -1.87
N ILE A 209 -7.79 -5.29 -0.82
CA ILE A 209 -6.37 -5.54 -0.54
C ILE A 209 -5.80 -6.53 -1.57
N GLN A 210 -6.55 -7.60 -1.87
CA GLN A 210 -6.14 -8.64 -2.82
C GLN A 210 -5.93 -8.08 -4.24
N VAL A 211 -6.77 -7.16 -4.70
CA VAL A 211 -6.60 -6.47 -6.00
C VAL A 211 -5.29 -5.67 -6.06
N ASP A 212 -4.83 -5.16 -4.91
CA ASP A 212 -3.56 -4.45 -4.77
C ASP A 212 -2.38 -5.39 -4.41
N SER A 213 -2.58 -6.71 -4.47
CA SER A 213 -1.62 -7.74 -4.07
C SER A 213 -1.32 -8.71 -5.22
N SER A 214 -0.20 -9.43 -5.13
CA SER A 214 0.16 -10.48 -6.11
C SER A 214 0.33 -11.86 -5.47
N LYS A 215 0.46 -11.92 -4.15
CA LYS A 215 0.71 -13.13 -3.37
C LYS A 215 -0.22 -13.22 -2.17
N TRP A 216 -0.38 -14.43 -1.68
CA TRP A 216 -0.97 -14.75 -0.38
C TRP A 216 0.00 -15.63 0.40
N ARG A 217 -0.13 -15.63 1.74
CA ARG A 217 0.58 -16.59 2.59
C ARG A 217 -0.23 -16.94 3.82
N ILE A 218 0.09 -18.09 4.40
CA ILE A 218 -0.37 -18.50 5.72
C ILE A 218 0.86 -18.77 6.59
N THR A 219 0.83 -18.28 7.82
CA THR A 219 1.91 -18.44 8.80
C THR A 219 1.36 -18.94 10.11
N CYS A 220 2.13 -19.77 10.82
CA CYS A 220 1.83 -20.22 12.17
C CYS A 220 2.63 -19.42 13.21
N GLN A 221 1.96 -18.96 14.27
CA GLN A 221 2.55 -18.21 15.39
C GLN A 221 3.50 -17.08 14.97
N TYR A 222 3.07 -16.27 14.00
CA TYR A 222 3.87 -15.12 13.56
C TYR A 222 4.16 -14.17 14.74
N ASN A 223 5.44 -13.84 14.92
CA ASN A 223 5.96 -13.04 16.04
C ASN A 223 6.84 -11.86 15.58
N GLY A 224 6.68 -11.40 14.33
CA GLY A 224 7.48 -10.31 13.74
C GLY A 224 8.43 -10.76 12.63
N THR A 225 8.60 -12.07 12.46
CA THR A 225 9.39 -12.66 11.37
C THR A 225 8.65 -13.82 10.73
N THR A 226 8.90 -14.07 9.43
CA THR A 226 8.39 -15.27 8.75
C THR A 226 8.83 -16.53 9.52
N PRO A 227 7.91 -17.43 9.88
CA PRO A 227 8.26 -18.66 10.56
C PRO A 227 9.24 -19.53 9.77
N LEU A 228 10.14 -20.25 10.45
CA LEU A 228 11.10 -21.17 9.83
C LEU A 228 10.47 -22.51 9.39
N THR A 229 9.29 -22.81 9.90
CA THR A 229 8.50 -24.00 9.59
C THR A 229 7.02 -23.65 9.61
N ASP A 230 6.19 -24.53 9.08
CA ASP A 230 4.73 -24.39 9.10
C ASP A 230 4.29 -23.04 8.52
N TYR A 231 4.64 -22.86 7.24
CA TYR A 231 4.19 -21.72 6.45
C TYR A 231 4.03 -22.11 4.99
N VAL A 232 3.19 -21.36 4.29
CA VAL A 232 2.95 -21.54 2.86
C VAL A 232 2.72 -20.20 2.20
N TYR A 233 3.20 -20.03 0.98
CA TYR A 233 2.87 -18.88 0.15
C TYR A 233 2.73 -19.25 -1.32
N GLY A 234 1.94 -18.46 -2.02
CA GLY A 234 1.67 -18.65 -3.44
C GLY A 234 1.21 -17.37 -4.11
N ALA A 235 1.10 -17.41 -5.44
CA ALA A 235 0.59 -16.29 -6.21
C ALA A 235 -0.94 -16.30 -6.23
N ILE A 236 -1.56 -15.12 -6.16
CA ILE A 236 -3.03 -14.98 -6.27
C ILE A 236 -3.54 -15.47 -7.62
N LYS A 237 -2.75 -15.26 -8.70
CA LYS A 237 -3.11 -15.73 -10.04
C LYS A 237 -3.22 -17.25 -10.17
N ASP A 238 -2.51 -17.98 -9.30
CA ASP A 238 -2.49 -19.45 -9.31
C ASP A 238 -3.53 -20.02 -8.33
N MET A 239 -3.87 -19.27 -7.28
CA MET A 239 -4.94 -19.61 -6.34
C MET A 239 -5.56 -18.36 -5.70
N ASP A 240 -6.83 -18.10 -6.01
CA ASP A 240 -7.62 -17.08 -5.33
C ASP A 240 -8.24 -17.65 -4.04
N ILE A 241 -7.60 -17.38 -2.90
CA ILE A 241 -8.05 -17.88 -1.59
C ILE A 241 -9.36 -17.24 -1.08
N LEU A 242 -9.94 -16.25 -1.77
CA LEU A 242 -11.27 -15.72 -1.44
C LEU A 242 -12.40 -16.46 -2.16
N GLU A 243 -12.07 -17.41 -3.03
CA GLU A 243 -13.01 -18.25 -3.79
C GLU A 243 -12.99 -19.71 -3.30
N PRO A 244 -13.99 -20.54 -3.67
CA PRO A 244 -13.97 -21.97 -3.39
C PRO A 244 -12.72 -22.65 -3.97
N ILE A 245 -12.13 -23.57 -3.21
CA ILE A 245 -10.98 -24.38 -3.62
C ILE A 245 -11.28 -25.82 -3.22
N VAL A 246 -11.17 -26.76 -4.16
CA VAL A 246 -11.53 -28.18 -3.92
C VAL A 246 -10.50 -29.16 -4.49
N ASN A 247 -9.31 -28.69 -4.89
CA ASN A 247 -8.31 -29.52 -5.56
C ASN A 247 -6.88 -28.98 -5.37
N CYS A 248 -5.90 -29.66 -5.99
CA CYS A 248 -4.52 -29.24 -6.09
C CYS A 248 -4.40 -27.81 -6.63
N ALA A 249 -3.72 -26.97 -5.88
CA ALA A 249 -3.37 -25.63 -6.29
C ALA A 249 -1.86 -25.45 -6.26
N LYS A 250 -1.35 -24.63 -7.18
CA LYS A 250 0.08 -24.34 -7.24
C LYS A 250 0.47 -23.38 -6.12
N VAL A 251 1.53 -23.72 -5.41
CA VAL A 251 2.18 -22.88 -4.39
C VAL A 251 3.62 -22.60 -4.79
N GLU A 252 4.12 -21.44 -4.38
CA GLU A 252 5.53 -21.10 -4.61
C GLU A 252 6.42 -21.82 -3.60
N PHE A 253 5.94 -21.98 -2.37
CA PHE A 253 6.60 -22.76 -1.34
C PHE A 253 5.59 -23.19 -0.26
N ILE A 254 5.74 -24.42 0.23
CA ILE A 254 5.03 -24.95 1.40
C ILE A 254 6.02 -25.72 2.27
N LYS A 255 5.95 -25.51 3.58
CA LYS A 255 6.65 -26.33 4.56
C LYS A 255 5.72 -26.65 5.71
N ILE A 256 5.62 -27.95 6.01
CA ILE A 256 4.87 -28.46 7.15
C ILE A 256 5.79 -29.45 7.87
N ARG A 257 6.13 -29.14 9.12
CA ARG A 257 7.15 -29.88 9.90
C ARG A 257 8.48 -29.95 9.12
N ASP A 258 8.98 -31.16 8.88
CA ASP A 258 10.24 -31.40 8.16
C ASP A 258 10.06 -31.55 6.65
N GLU A 259 8.82 -31.62 6.17
CA GLU A 259 8.52 -31.78 4.74
C GLU A 259 8.32 -30.41 4.10
N SER A 260 8.95 -30.20 2.94
CA SER A 260 8.80 -28.96 2.18
C SER A 260 8.82 -29.20 0.70
N CYS A 261 8.23 -28.27 -0.04
CA CYS A 261 8.19 -28.31 -1.48
C CYS A 261 8.14 -26.89 -2.05
N SER A 262 8.80 -26.71 -3.20
CA SER A 262 8.89 -25.42 -3.90
C SER A 262 8.29 -25.55 -5.30
N ASN A 263 7.55 -24.53 -5.73
CA ASN A 263 6.94 -24.44 -7.07
C ASN A 263 6.19 -25.73 -7.47
N CYS A 264 5.31 -26.20 -6.59
CA CYS A 264 4.61 -27.47 -6.76
C CYS A 264 3.13 -27.33 -6.40
N THR A 265 2.39 -28.40 -6.65
CA THR A 265 0.98 -28.49 -6.31
C THR A 265 0.77 -29.03 -4.90
N ALA A 266 -0.12 -28.40 -4.14
CA ALA A 266 -0.56 -28.84 -2.83
C ALA A 266 -2.09 -28.84 -2.76
N HIS A 267 -2.67 -29.80 -2.05
CA HIS A 267 -4.12 -29.92 -1.95
C HIS A 267 -4.67 -28.89 -0.95
N PHE A 268 -5.47 -27.94 -1.44
CA PHE A 268 -6.20 -27.00 -0.59
C PHE A 268 -7.68 -27.25 -0.68
N PHE A 269 -8.39 -27.00 0.42
CA PHE A 269 -9.82 -27.14 0.48
C PHE A 269 -10.46 -25.94 1.19
N GLN A 270 -11.52 -25.41 0.59
CA GLN A 270 -12.35 -24.33 1.10
C GLN A 270 -13.72 -24.39 0.40
N ASN A 271 -14.81 -24.49 1.17
CA ASN A 271 -16.17 -24.43 0.64
C ASN A 271 -17.10 -23.69 1.60
N ASP A 272 -18.42 -23.90 1.51
CA ASP A 272 -19.35 -23.18 2.39
C ASP A 272 -19.30 -23.62 3.86
N ASN A 273 -18.80 -24.83 4.14
CA ASN A 273 -18.73 -25.42 5.47
C ASN A 273 -17.32 -25.40 6.07
N TYR A 274 -16.29 -25.47 5.24
CA TYR A 274 -14.90 -25.60 5.68
C TYR A 274 -14.08 -24.37 5.30
N MET A 275 -13.31 -23.85 6.25
CA MET A 275 -12.36 -22.77 5.97
C MET A 275 -11.21 -23.23 5.09
N LEU A 276 -10.45 -22.29 4.52
CA LEU A 276 -9.20 -22.59 3.85
C LEU A 276 -8.26 -23.42 4.73
N HIS A 277 -7.89 -24.60 4.27
CA HIS A 277 -6.88 -25.44 4.90
C HIS A 277 -6.14 -26.27 3.85
N HIS A 278 -4.95 -26.75 4.21
CA HIS A 278 -4.24 -27.76 3.44
C HIS A 278 -4.67 -29.15 3.91
N TYR A 279 -4.91 -30.06 2.98
CA TYR A 279 -5.39 -31.41 3.28
C TYR A 279 -4.44 -32.46 2.70
N SER A 280 -3.55 -32.98 3.55
CA SER A 280 -2.42 -33.82 3.16
C SER A 280 -2.79 -35.26 2.78
N SER A 281 -3.94 -35.78 3.20
CA SER A 281 -4.30 -37.21 3.09
C SER A 281 -5.34 -37.51 2.01
N SER A 282 -5.54 -36.60 1.05
CA SER A 282 -6.53 -36.83 -0.02
C SER A 282 -6.12 -38.02 -0.88
N ARG A 283 -6.72 -39.19 -0.60
CA ARG A 283 -6.62 -40.39 -1.46
C ARG A 283 -7.02 -40.11 -2.90
N THR A 284 -7.72 -39.00 -3.14
CA THR A 284 -8.29 -38.57 -4.41
C THR A 284 -7.45 -37.52 -5.16
N ALA A 285 -6.68 -36.67 -4.46
CA ALA A 285 -5.91 -35.59 -5.08
C ALA A 285 -4.42 -35.97 -5.14
N LYS A 286 -3.94 -36.29 -6.34
CA LYS A 286 -2.52 -36.62 -6.62
C LYS A 286 -1.67 -35.35 -6.75
N CYS A 287 -1.67 -34.50 -5.73
CA CYS A 287 -0.79 -33.33 -5.73
C CYS A 287 0.66 -33.73 -5.44
N GLU A 288 1.63 -32.94 -5.89
CA GLU A 288 3.05 -33.22 -5.72
C GLU A 288 3.48 -33.16 -4.25
N PHE A 289 2.97 -32.19 -3.50
CA PHE A 289 3.21 -32.09 -2.07
C PHE A 289 2.22 -32.94 -1.27
N SER A 290 2.77 -33.86 -0.48
CA SER A 290 2.03 -34.70 0.46
C SER A 290 2.91 -35.03 1.66
N ILE A 291 2.29 -35.23 2.83
CA ILE A 291 3.01 -35.58 4.05
C ILE A 291 2.79 -37.07 4.31
N THR A 292 3.84 -37.86 4.06
CA THR A 292 3.79 -39.32 4.15
C THR A 292 4.36 -39.86 5.46
N ARG A 293 5.20 -39.10 6.17
CA ARG A 293 5.82 -39.50 7.44
C ARG A 293 5.07 -38.96 8.66
N GLY A 294 4.83 -39.83 9.65
CA GLY A 294 4.31 -39.44 10.96
C GLY A 294 2.83 -39.04 11.00
N ALA A 295 2.11 -39.10 9.87
CA ALA A 295 0.64 -39.09 9.89
C ALA A 295 0.19 -40.38 10.58
N LYS A 296 -0.06 -40.34 11.88
CA LYS A 296 -0.82 -41.41 12.54
C LYS A 296 -2.12 -41.54 11.74
N MET A 297 -2.26 -42.64 11.02
CA MET A 297 -3.33 -42.97 10.06
C MET A 297 -4.77 -42.92 10.61
N SER A 298 -5.00 -42.39 11.82
CA SER A 298 -6.31 -42.32 12.44
C SER A 298 -7.14 -41.10 12.00
N CYS A 299 -6.54 -40.08 11.38
CA CYS A 299 -7.31 -38.93 10.92
C CYS A 299 -6.59 -38.17 9.79
N ASP A 300 -7.36 -37.44 9.01
CA ASP A 300 -6.92 -36.77 7.80
C ASP A 300 -6.04 -35.55 8.12
N GLY A 301 -4.84 -35.48 7.56
CA GLY A 301 -3.85 -34.45 7.92
C GLY A 301 -4.27 -33.06 7.45
N GLU A 302 -4.90 -32.30 8.33
CA GLU A 302 -5.36 -30.92 8.08
C GLU A 302 -4.43 -29.89 8.72
N TYR A 303 -4.03 -28.89 7.93
CA TYR A 303 -3.06 -27.90 8.33
C TYR A 303 -3.50 -26.49 7.92
N PHE A 304 -2.94 -25.46 8.58
CA PHE A 304 -3.15 -24.05 8.24
C PHE A 304 -4.56 -23.46 8.40
N GLY A 305 -5.53 -24.17 9.00
CA GLY A 305 -6.84 -23.57 9.26
C GLY A 305 -7.87 -24.48 9.90
N LEU A 306 -7.93 -25.74 9.48
CA LEU A 306 -8.76 -26.76 10.11
C LEU A 306 -7.84 -27.71 10.88
N PHE A 307 -8.24 -28.06 12.10
CA PHE A 307 -7.42 -28.83 13.04
C PHE A 307 -8.25 -29.89 13.76
N ASP A 308 -9.09 -30.61 13.01
CA ASP A 308 -9.87 -31.73 13.59
C ASP A 308 -8.90 -32.79 14.16
N CYS A 309 -7.76 -32.95 13.48
CA CYS A 309 -6.59 -33.66 13.98
C CYS A 309 -5.65 -32.75 14.79
N LYS A 310 -5.42 -33.12 16.05
CA LYS A 310 -4.43 -32.45 16.89
C LYS A 310 -3.03 -32.96 16.56
N ASP A 311 -2.32 -32.26 15.69
CA ASP A 311 -0.88 -32.46 15.47
C ASP A 311 -0.08 -31.51 16.40
N LYS A 312 0.67 -32.09 17.34
CA LYS A 312 1.50 -31.30 18.27
C LYS A 312 2.78 -30.77 17.61
N ASP A 313 3.22 -31.41 16.53
CA ASP A 313 4.46 -31.08 15.83
C ASP A 313 4.22 -29.99 14.78
N HIS A 314 2.98 -29.75 14.37
CA HIS A 314 2.59 -28.60 13.55
C HIS A 314 2.33 -27.36 14.43
N VAL A 315 3.07 -26.27 14.19
CA VAL A 315 3.07 -25.05 15.02
C VAL A 315 1.68 -24.43 15.17
N CYS A 316 0.85 -24.40 14.12
CA CYS A 316 -0.51 -23.84 14.19
C CYS A 316 -1.46 -24.67 15.09
N SER A 317 -1.18 -25.95 15.31
CA SER A 317 -2.00 -26.86 16.13
C SER A 317 -1.36 -27.29 17.45
N SER A 318 -0.09 -26.93 17.67
CA SER A 318 0.76 -27.30 18.81
C SER A 318 0.12 -27.07 20.19
N SER A 319 -0.71 -26.03 20.33
CA SER A 319 -1.45 -25.75 21.57
C SER A 319 -2.79 -25.06 21.30
N LEU A 320 -3.62 -24.96 22.34
CA LEU A 320 -4.88 -24.20 22.31
C LEU A 320 -4.69 -22.71 21.97
N LYS A 321 -3.52 -22.16 22.28
CA LYS A 321 -3.17 -20.76 22.05
C LYS A 321 -2.38 -20.56 20.76
N ALA A 322 -2.05 -21.63 20.05
CA ALA A 322 -1.38 -21.52 18.76
C ALA A 322 -2.26 -20.73 17.80
N THR A 323 -1.64 -19.84 17.02
CA THR A 323 -2.34 -18.92 16.13
C THR A 323 -1.98 -19.15 14.68
N THR A 324 -2.93 -18.92 13.80
CA THR A 324 -2.75 -18.94 12.35
C THR A 324 -3.01 -17.53 11.81
N GLN A 325 -2.17 -17.04 10.91
CA GLN A 325 -2.36 -15.74 10.23
C GLN A 325 -2.41 -15.93 8.72
N ILE A 326 -3.37 -15.28 8.07
CA ILE A 326 -3.52 -15.23 6.61
C ILE A 326 -3.26 -13.81 6.13
N TRP A 327 -2.49 -13.70 5.06
CA TRP A 327 -1.97 -12.44 4.55
C TRP A 327 -2.16 -12.32 3.04
N PHE A 328 -2.31 -11.08 2.57
CA PHE A 328 -2.11 -10.71 1.18
C PHE A 328 -0.90 -9.79 1.06
N GLY A 329 -0.13 -9.92 -0.01
CA GLY A 329 1.07 -9.13 -0.19
C GLY A 329 1.64 -9.17 -1.58
N GLY A 330 2.82 -8.58 -1.72
CA GLY A 330 3.51 -8.47 -2.99
C GLY A 330 4.69 -7.52 -2.91
N TYR A 331 5.32 -7.30 -4.06
CA TYR A 331 6.41 -6.34 -4.23
C TYR A 331 5.90 -4.91 -4.34
#